data_AF-A0A959GGK3-F1
#
_entry.id   AF-A0A959GGK3-F1
#
_cell.length_a   1.000
_cell.length_b   1.000
_cell.length_c   1.000
_cell.angle_alpha   90.00
_cell.angle_beta   90.00
_cell.angle_gamma   90.00
#
_symmetry.space_group_name_H-M   'P 1'
#
loop_
_entity.id
_entity.type
_entity.pdbx_description
1 polymer ?
#
loop_
_entity_poly.entity_id
_entity_poly.type
_entity_poly.pdbx_seq_one_letter_code
_entity_poly.pdbx_strand_id
1 'polypeptide(L)'
;MKQLLLAFMPVFILLLTSCGAQHQLQQADKAYVQALEVSEQIQPQLYGLNQQKNGLNIQGRALQPEEIEFIQAVERIEDSYANWKDKEIKASGAGPVTGARKLLTHQKAWLVEILSIQEKVNALAGRTPQ
;
A
#
# COMPACT_ATOMS: atom_id res chain seq x y z
N MET A 1 -20.62 25.11 -50.75
CA MET A 1 -20.78 24.36 -49.47
C MET A 1 -19.52 23.55 -49.15
N LYS A 2 -18.40 24.18 -48.79
CA LYS A 2 -17.13 23.48 -48.45
C LYS A 2 -16.43 24.00 -47.18
N GLN A 3 -16.96 25.04 -46.55
CA GLN A 3 -16.31 25.69 -45.40
C GLN A 3 -16.85 25.26 -44.02
N LEU A 4 -17.94 24.48 -43.97
CA LEU A 4 -18.55 24.09 -42.69
C LEU A 4 -17.83 22.90 -41.99
N LEU A 5 -17.00 22.15 -42.72
CA LEU A 5 -16.34 20.93 -42.21
C LEU A 5 -15.03 21.21 -41.45
N LEU A 6 -14.43 22.40 -41.61
CA LEU A 6 -13.14 22.73 -41.00
C LEU A 6 -13.25 23.24 -39.55
N ALA A 7 -14.43 23.72 -39.14
CA ALA A 7 -14.66 24.20 -37.77
C ALA A 7 -15.06 23.08 -36.79
N PHE A 8 -15.52 21.93 -37.29
CA PHE A 8 -15.96 20.80 -36.44
C PHE A 8 -14.80 19.92 -35.95
N MET A 9 -13.69 19.89 -36.68
CA MET A 9 -12.50 19.09 -36.37
C MET A 9 -11.79 19.51 -35.05
N PRO A 10 -11.54 20.80 -34.79
CA PRO A 10 -10.89 21.21 -33.53
C PRO A 10 -11.78 21.01 -32.30
N VAL A 11 -13.11 21.14 -32.42
CA VAL A 11 -14.07 20.93 -31.32
C VAL A 11 -14.16 19.44 -30.95
N PHE A 12 -14.13 18.55 -31.94
CA PHE A 12 -14.14 17.10 -31.71
C PHE A 12 -12.84 16.62 -31.04
N ILE A 13 -11.68 17.18 -31.40
CA ILE A 13 -10.40 16.88 -30.74
C ILE A 13 -10.42 17.37 -29.28
N LEU A 14 -10.95 18.57 -29.01
CA LEU A 14 -11.07 19.09 -27.64
C LEU A 14 -11.97 18.20 -26.76
N LEU A 15 -13.10 17.73 -27.28
CA LEU A 15 -14.00 16.80 -26.57
C LEU A 15 -13.36 15.42 -26.29
N LEU A 16 -12.54 14.91 -27.21
CA LEU A 16 -11.82 13.64 -27.00
C LEU A 16 -10.74 13.78 -25.91
N THR A 17 -10.06 14.92 -25.85
CA THR A 17 -9.05 15.16 -24.81
C THR A 17 -9.63 15.34 -23.42
N SER A 18 -10.82 15.96 -23.29
CA SER A 18 -11.48 16.13 -21.98
C SER A 18 -12.03 14.80 -21.44
N CYS A 19 -12.57 13.94 -22.30
CA CYS A 19 -13.08 12.62 -21.91
C CYS A 19 -11.95 11.68 -21.45
N GLY A 20 -10.81 11.67 -22.15
CA GLY A 20 -9.63 10.91 -21.76
C GLY A 20 -9.01 11.38 -20.44
N ALA A 21 -8.90 12.70 -20.25
CA ALA A 21 -8.39 13.29 -19.01
C ALA A 21 -9.32 13.00 -17.83
N GLN A 22 -10.64 13.11 -18.02
CA GLN A 22 -11.64 12.83 -16.98
C GLN A 22 -11.61 11.36 -16.54
N HIS A 23 -11.48 10.42 -17.48
CA HIS A 23 -11.36 9.00 -17.16
C HIS A 23 -10.06 8.68 -16.41
N GLN A 24 -8.94 9.32 -16.76
CA GLN A 24 -7.67 9.18 -16.04
C GLN A 24 -7.75 9.75 -14.62
N LEU A 25 -8.38 10.91 -14.43
CA LEU A 25 -8.59 11.50 -13.11
C LEU A 25 -9.49 10.63 -12.23
N GLN A 26 -10.57 10.06 -12.79
CA GLN A 26 -11.46 9.17 -12.05
C GLN A 26 -10.77 7.85 -11.66
N GLN A 27 -9.88 7.32 -12.51
CA GLN A 27 -9.07 6.15 -12.16
C GLN A 27 -8.03 6.47 -11.07
N ALA A 28 -7.44 7.66 -11.10
CA ALA A 28 -6.53 8.14 -10.06
C ALA A 28 -7.24 8.28 -8.72
N ASP A 29 -8.43 8.89 -8.72
CA ASP A 29 -9.24 9.10 -7.52
C ASP A 29 -9.65 7.76 -6.89
N LYS A 30 -10.11 6.80 -7.70
CA LYS A 30 -10.37 5.42 -7.22
C LYS A 30 -9.12 4.75 -6.64
N ALA A 31 -7.97 4.88 -7.30
CA ALA A 31 -6.73 4.30 -6.81
C ALA A 31 -6.27 4.96 -5.50
N TYR A 32 -6.52 6.26 -5.35
CA TYR A 32 -6.21 7.03 -4.16
C TYR A 32 -7.13 6.67 -2.98
N VAL A 33 -8.43 6.55 -3.21
CA VAL A 33 -9.39 6.08 -2.18
C VAL A 33 -9.04 4.68 -1.71
N GLN A 34 -8.77 3.74 -2.64
CA GLN A 34 -8.33 2.39 -2.28
C GLN A 34 -7.03 2.40 -1.49
N ALA A 35 -6.13 3.31 -1.83
CA ALA A 35 -4.87 3.45 -1.13
C ALA A 35 -5.04 3.95 0.32
N LEU A 36 -5.95 4.91 0.53
CA LEU A 36 -6.31 5.37 1.87
C LEU A 36 -6.90 4.22 2.69
N GLU A 37 -7.85 3.48 2.12
CA GLU A 37 -8.47 2.32 2.78
C GLU A 37 -7.44 1.26 3.18
N VAL A 38 -6.48 0.95 2.30
CA VAL A 38 -5.42 -0.02 2.62
C VAL A 38 -4.46 0.55 3.67
N SER A 39 -4.14 1.85 3.61
CA SER A 39 -3.30 2.52 4.61
C SER A 39 -3.91 2.44 6.02
N GLU A 40 -5.23 2.64 6.11
CA GLU A 40 -5.97 2.55 7.37
C GLU A 40 -5.94 1.13 7.97
N GLN A 41 -5.76 0.10 7.15
CA GLN A 41 -5.64 -1.30 7.59
C GLN A 41 -4.21 -1.68 8.02
N ILE A 42 -3.19 -1.12 7.38
CA ILE A 42 -1.78 -1.49 7.64
C ILE A 42 -1.36 -1.10 9.05
N GLN A 43 -1.64 0.13 9.48
CA GLN A 43 -1.17 0.64 10.76
C GLN A 43 -1.64 -0.17 11.98
N PRO A 44 -2.94 -0.52 12.13
CA PRO A 44 -3.38 -1.34 13.27
C PRO A 44 -2.82 -2.77 13.22
N GLN A 45 -2.66 -3.37 12.04
CA GLN A 45 -2.08 -4.71 11.93
C GLN A 45 -0.60 -4.72 12.29
N LEU A 46 0.17 -3.76 11.78
CA LEU A 46 1.59 -3.59 12.10
C LEU A 46 1.78 -3.32 13.60
N TYR A 47 0.91 -2.51 14.21
CA TYR A 47 0.91 -2.30 15.65
C TYR A 47 0.69 -3.62 16.42
N GLY A 48 -0.25 -4.46 15.99
CA GLY A 48 -0.48 -5.78 16.57
C GLY A 48 0.75 -6.69 16.49
N LEU A 49 1.40 -6.75 15.33
CA LEU A 49 2.64 -7.51 15.14
C LEU A 49 3.78 -6.98 16.04
N ASN A 50 3.91 -5.66 16.18
CA ASN A 50 4.93 -5.07 17.05
C ASN A 50 4.67 -5.39 18.53
N GLN A 51 3.41 -5.41 18.99
CA GLN A 51 3.08 -5.87 20.34
C GLN A 51 3.50 -7.33 20.57
N GLN A 52 3.28 -8.21 19.59
CA GLN A 52 3.71 -9.60 19.65
C GLN A 52 5.24 -9.72 19.67
N LYS A 53 5.93 -8.95 18.82
CA LYS A 53 7.41 -8.83 18.80
C LYS A 53 7.95 -8.44 20.18
N ASN A 54 7.38 -7.41 20.79
CA ASN A 54 7.80 -6.95 22.11
C ASN A 54 7.54 -7.99 23.21
N GLY A 55 6.42 -8.72 23.10
CA GLY A 55 6.11 -9.83 24.00
C GLY A 55 7.18 -10.94 23.96
N LEU A 56 7.69 -11.29 22.77
CA LEU A 56 8.78 -12.27 22.63
C LEU A 56 10.10 -11.75 23.21
N ASN A 57 10.40 -10.47 22.99
CA ASN A 57 11.66 -9.87 23.45
C ASN A 57 11.75 -9.78 24.99
N ILE A 58 10.61 -9.68 25.69
CA ILE A 58 10.54 -9.57 27.15
C ILE A 58 10.67 -10.94 27.86
N GLN A 59 10.45 -12.07 27.16
CA GLN A 59 10.43 -13.40 27.79
C GLN A 59 11.79 -13.85 28.35
N GLY A 60 12.90 -13.18 28.01
CA GLY A 60 14.23 -13.45 28.57
C GLY A 60 14.81 -14.83 28.25
N ARG A 61 14.11 -15.65 27.46
CA ARG A 61 14.56 -16.95 26.96
C ARG A 61 15.24 -16.82 25.60
N ALA A 62 16.00 -17.85 25.23
CA ALA A 62 16.47 -17.97 23.86
C ALA A 62 15.29 -18.06 22.90
N LEU A 63 15.34 -17.25 21.85
CA LEU A 63 14.36 -17.24 20.77
C LEU A 63 14.57 -18.46 19.87
N GLN A 64 13.47 -19.07 19.44
CA GLN A 64 13.50 -20.12 18.44
C GLN A 64 13.76 -19.51 17.04
N PRO A 65 14.31 -20.28 16.09
CA PRO A 65 14.58 -19.78 14.73
C PRO A 65 13.37 -19.09 14.08
N GLU A 66 12.18 -19.65 14.26
CA GLU A 66 10.92 -19.13 13.71
C GLU A 66 10.52 -17.79 14.35
N GLU A 67 10.84 -17.61 15.63
CA GLU A 67 10.60 -16.35 16.36
C GLU A 67 11.57 -15.26 15.91
N ILE A 68 12.83 -15.63 15.62
CA ILE A 68 13.82 -14.72 15.04
C ILE A 68 13.39 -14.30 13.63
N GLU A 69 12.94 -15.24 12.79
CA GLU A 69 12.41 -14.93 11.46
C GLU A 69 11.20 -13.99 11.53
N PHE A 70 10.29 -14.23 12.48
CA PHE A 70 9.16 -13.36 12.75
C PHE A 70 9.61 -11.94 13.11
N ILE A 71 10.51 -11.78 14.10
CA ILE A 71 11.02 -10.47 14.54
C ILE A 71 11.63 -9.71 13.36
N GLN A 72 12.49 -10.36 12.58
CA GLN A 72 13.12 -9.76 11.41
C GLN A 72 12.10 -9.37 10.33
N ALA A 73 11.04 -10.16 10.13
CA ALA A 73 9.99 -9.84 9.17
C ALA A 73 9.19 -8.61 9.61
N VAL A 74 8.84 -8.51 10.90
CA VAL A 74 8.16 -7.33 11.44
C VAL A 74 9.04 -6.08 11.29
N GLU A 75 10.31 -6.16 11.67
CA GLU A 75 11.25 -5.03 11.55
C GLU A 75 11.40 -4.54 10.10
N ARG A 76 11.52 -5.45 9.13
CA ARG A 76 11.59 -5.06 7.71
C ARG A 76 10.36 -4.30 7.23
N ILE A 77 9.17 -4.72 7.65
CA ILE A 77 7.92 -4.04 7.27
C ILE A 77 7.82 -2.68 7.97
N GLU A 78 8.18 -2.60 9.26
CA GLU A 78 8.22 -1.35 10.01
C GLU A 78 9.13 -0.31 9.35
N ASP A 79 10.36 -0.72 9.01
CA ASP A 79 11.33 0.14 8.34
C ASP A 79 10.86 0.55 6.94
N SER A 80 10.30 -0.39 6.18
CA SER A 80 9.78 -0.10 4.84
C SER A 80 8.60 0.87 4.89
N TYR A 81 7.67 0.69 5.84
CA TYR A 81 6.51 1.54 6.02
C TYR A 81 6.89 2.94 6.50
N ALA A 82 7.82 3.04 7.47
CA ALA A 82 8.34 4.32 7.96
C ALA A 82 9.07 5.10 6.87
N ASN A 83 9.94 4.43 6.09
CA ASN A 83 10.65 5.03 4.97
C ASN A 83 9.70 5.52 3.87
N TRP A 84 8.61 4.79 3.61
CA TRP A 84 7.61 5.22 2.66
C TRP A 84 6.85 6.45 3.15
N LYS A 85 6.41 6.48 4.41
CA LYS A 85 5.70 7.62 4.98
C LYS A 85 6.52 8.91 4.89
N ASP A 86 7.83 8.84 5.16
CA ASP A 86 8.74 9.99 5.00
C ASP A 86 8.93 10.40 3.53
N LYS A 87 8.96 9.43 2.60
CA LYS A 87 9.14 9.70 1.16
C LYS A 87 7.86 10.19 0.47
N GLU A 88 6.68 9.75 0.90
CA GLU A 88 5.39 10.20 0.35
C GLU A 88 5.16 11.70 0.61
N ILE A 89 5.50 12.17 1.82
CA ILE A 89 5.48 13.60 2.18
C ILE A 89 6.34 14.42 1.22
N LYS A 90 7.42 13.83 0.69
CA LYS A 90 8.39 14.49 -0.21
C LYS A 90 8.09 14.29 -1.71
N ALA A 91 7.32 13.26 -2.09
CA ALA A 91 7.10 12.84 -3.48
C ALA A 91 5.86 13.45 -4.15
N SER A 92 5.22 14.44 -3.53
CA SER A 92 4.05 15.19 -4.01
C SER A 92 4.24 15.95 -5.35
N GLY A 93 5.36 15.74 -6.05
CA GLY A 93 5.64 16.28 -7.38
C GLY A 93 5.28 15.38 -8.58
N ALA A 94 4.89 14.12 -8.37
CA ALA A 94 4.40 13.25 -9.45
C ALA A 94 2.88 13.45 -9.64
N GLY A 95 2.42 13.63 -10.88
CA GLY A 95 1.00 13.82 -11.18
C GLY A 95 0.09 12.75 -10.54
N PRO A 96 -1.17 13.10 -10.21
CA PRO A 96 -2.02 12.36 -9.26
C PRO A 96 -2.25 10.89 -9.63
N VAL A 97 -2.32 10.55 -10.92
CA VAL A 97 -2.63 9.20 -11.41
C VAL A 97 -1.48 8.21 -11.20
N THR A 98 -0.25 8.63 -11.48
CA THR A 98 0.93 7.77 -11.38
C THR A 98 1.37 7.58 -9.93
N GLY A 99 1.18 8.61 -9.09
CA GLY A 99 1.41 8.54 -7.65
C GLY A 99 0.47 7.53 -7.00
N ALA A 100 -0.84 7.69 -7.18
CA ALA A 100 -1.86 6.86 -6.53
C ALA A 100 -1.73 5.36 -6.86
N ARG A 101 -1.43 5.02 -8.13
CA ARG A 101 -1.31 3.61 -8.54
C ARG A 101 -0.08 2.92 -7.95
N LYS A 102 1.08 3.59 -7.96
CA LYS A 102 2.32 3.05 -7.36
C LYS A 102 2.15 2.84 -5.86
N LEU A 103 1.45 3.76 -5.22
CA LEU A 103 1.14 3.76 -3.80
C LEU A 103 0.26 2.57 -3.41
N LEU A 104 -0.84 2.35 -4.14
CA LEU A 104 -1.71 1.20 -3.95
C LEU A 104 -0.96 -0.15 -4.10
N THR A 105 -0.03 -0.26 -5.04
CA THR A 105 0.77 -1.48 -5.23
C THR A 105 1.65 -1.79 -4.02
N HIS A 106 2.34 -0.79 -3.47
CA HIS A 106 3.22 -0.99 -2.31
C HIS A 106 2.40 -1.35 -1.07
N GLN A 107 1.29 -0.65 -0.84
CA GLN A 107 0.41 -0.91 0.29
C GLN A 107 -0.20 -2.31 0.24
N LYS A 108 -0.64 -2.77 -0.94
CA LYS A 108 -1.11 -4.16 -1.11
C LYS A 108 -0.02 -5.19 -0.83
N ALA A 109 1.22 -4.92 -1.25
CA ALA A 109 2.34 -5.81 -0.97
C ALA A 109 2.58 -5.95 0.54
N TRP A 110 2.57 -4.85 1.30
CA TRP A 110 2.67 -4.91 2.76
C TRP A 110 1.51 -5.64 3.40
N LEU A 111 0.27 -5.41 2.96
CA LEU A 111 -0.88 -6.10 3.52
C LEU A 111 -0.76 -7.63 3.34
N VAL A 112 -0.33 -8.08 2.15
CA VAL A 112 -0.08 -9.51 1.90
C VAL A 112 1.02 -10.05 2.80
N GLU A 113 2.12 -9.32 2.97
CA GLU A 113 3.23 -9.75 3.83
C GLU A 113 2.82 -9.81 5.30
N ILE A 114 2.10 -8.79 5.80
CA ILE A 114 1.54 -8.74 7.15
C ILE A 114 0.62 -9.93 7.41
N LEU A 115 -0.31 -10.21 6.49
CA LEU A 115 -1.23 -11.34 6.61
C LEU A 115 -0.49 -12.69 6.61
N SER A 116 0.54 -12.83 5.76
CA SER A 116 1.36 -14.04 5.73
C SER A 116 2.14 -14.24 7.03
N ILE A 117 2.68 -13.16 7.60
CA ILE A 117 3.35 -13.21 8.90
C ILE A 117 2.36 -13.59 10.00
N GLN A 118 1.17 -12.98 10.02
CA GLN A 118 0.13 -13.30 11.00
C GLN A 118 -0.28 -14.77 10.94
N GLU A 119 -0.44 -15.33 9.74
CA GLU A 119 -0.77 -16.74 9.55
C GLU A 119 0.33 -17.66 10.10
N LYS A 120 1.60 -17.35 9.82
CA LYS A 120 2.75 -18.10 10.35
C LYS A 120 2.79 -18.06 11.88
N VAL A 121 2.57 -16.89 12.49
CA VAL A 121 2.54 -16.74 13.95
C VAL A 121 1.39 -17.53 14.57
N ASN A 122 0.19 -17.47 13.97
CA ASN A 122 -0.96 -18.23 14.45
C ASN A 122 -0.72 -19.75 14.35
N ALA A 123 -0.05 -20.21 13.29
CA ALA A 123 0.35 -21.60 13.14
C ALA A 123 1.38 -22.04 14.19
N LEU A 124 2.26 -21.14 14.65
CA LEU A 124 3.21 -21.41 15.74
C LEU A 124 2.51 -21.46 17.10
N ALA A 125 1.60 -20.52 17.38
CA ALA A 125 0.82 -20.50 18.61
C ALA A 125 -0.08 -21.75 18.77
N GLY A 126 -0.62 -22.27 17.66
CA GLY A 126 -1.41 -23.51 17.63
C GLY A 126 -0.60 -24.81 17.79
N ARG A 127 0.74 -24.76 17.79
CA ARG A 127 1.62 -25.92 17.96
C ARG A 127 2.16 -26.09 19.37
N THR A 128 1.82 -25.21 20.30
CA THR A 128 2.21 -25.34 21.71
C THR A 128 1.60 -26.62 22.29
N PRO A 129 2.39 -27.67 22.62
CA PRO A 129 1.85 -28.80 23.37
C PRO A 129 1.50 -28.30 24.77
N GLN A 130 0.28 -28.59 25.23
CA GLN A 130 -0.11 -28.42 26.64
C GLN A 130 0.71 -29.34 27.54
#